data_AF-A0A657EYS1-F1
#
_entry.id   AF-A0A657EYS1-F1
#
_cell.length_a   1.000
_cell.length_b   1.000
_cell.length_c   1.000
_cell.angle_alpha   90.00
_cell.angle_beta   90.00
_cell.angle_gamma   90.00
#
_symmetry.space_group_name_H-M   'P 1'
#
loop_
_entity.id
_entity.type
_entity.pdbx_description
1 polymer ?
#
loop_
_entity_poly.entity_id
_entity_poly.type
_entity_poly.pdbx_seq_one_letter_code
_entity_poly.pdbx_strand_id
1 'polypeptide(L)' 'MSYTPMSDLGQQGLFDITRTLLQQPDLASLCEALSQLVKRSALADNAAIVLWQAQTQRASYYASREKDTP' A
#
# COMPACT_ATOMS: atom_id res chain seq x y z
N MET A 1 -29.26 21.71 -17.72
CA MET A 1 -28.69 21.39 -16.40
C MET A 1 -27.32 20.78 -16.64
N SER A 2 -26.27 21.52 -16.31
CA SER A 2 -24.88 21.11 -16.49
C SER A 2 -24.50 20.14 -15.36
N TYR A 3 -24.47 18.84 -15.67
CA TYR A 3 -23.82 17.86 -14.81
C TYR A 3 -22.33 18.20 -14.78
N THR A 4 -21.84 18.66 -13.64
CA THR A 4 -20.41 18.73 -13.37
C THR A 4 -20.01 17.33 -12.87
N PRO A 5 -19.30 16.50 -13.65
CA PRO A 5 -18.88 15.20 -13.18
C PRO A 5 -17.68 15.41 -12.26
N MET A 6 -17.92 15.53 -10.96
CA MET A 6 -16.88 15.63 -9.94
C MET A 6 -16.94 14.41 -8.99
N SER A 7 -17.10 13.21 -9.56
CA SER A 7 -17.16 11.95 -8.78
C SER A 7 -16.27 10.82 -9.31
N ASP A 8 -15.73 10.90 -10.53
CA ASP A 8 -15.00 9.75 -11.10
C ASP A 8 -13.50 9.77 -10.79
N LEU A 9 -12.87 10.94 -10.67
CA LEU A 9 -11.40 11.03 -10.52
C LEU A 9 -10.91 10.46 -9.16
N GLY A 10 -11.65 10.69 -8.08
CA GLY A 10 -11.31 10.19 -6.75
C GLY A 10 -11.57 8.69 -6.58
N GLN A 11 -12.64 8.18 -7.21
CA GLN A 11 -12.94 6.74 -7.22
C GLN A 11 -11.99 5.97 -8.14
N GLN A 12 -11.60 6.56 -9.28
CA GLN A 12 -10.59 6.03 -10.18
C GLN A 12 -9.24 5.92 -9.48
N GLY A 13 -8.83 6.94 -8.72
CA GLY A 13 -7.62 6.88 -7.90
C GLY A 13 -7.65 5.75 -6.87
N LEU A 14 -8.77 5.56 -6.15
CA LEU A 14 -8.91 4.45 -5.19
C LEU A 14 -8.93 3.08 -5.89
N PHE A 15 -9.59 2.98 -7.04
CA PHE A 15 -9.64 1.75 -7.82
C PHE A 15 -8.25 1.36 -8.33
N ASP A 16 -7.49 2.31 -8.87
CA ASP A 16 -6.12 2.08 -9.33
C ASP A 16 -5.21 1.68 -8.17
N ILE A 17 -5.33 2.33 -7.00
CA ILE A 17 -4.61 1.94 -5.77
C ILE A 17 -4.93 0.50 -5.37
N THR A 18 -6.22 0.17 -5.30
CA THR A 18 -6.68 -1.16 -4.89
C THR A 18 -6.20 -2.22 -5.87
N ARG A 19 -6.27 -1.92 -7.18
CA ARG A 19 -5.75 -2.78 -8.24
C ARG A 19 -4.25 -2.99 -8.10
N THR A 20 -3.47 -1.92 -7.92
CA THR A 20 -2.02 -2.01 -7.73
C THR A 20 -1.67 -2.89 -6.54
N LEU A 21 -2.33 -2.72 -5.38
CA LEU A 21 -2.05 -3.54 -4.20
C LEU A 21 -2.45 -5.01 -4.40
N LEU A 22 -3.61 -5.29 -5.00
CA LEU A 22 -4.08 -6.66 -5.21
C LEU A 22 -3.32 -7.43 -6.30
N GLN A 23 -2.66 -6.74 -7.22
CA GLN A 23 -1.89 -7.37 -8.31
C GLN A 23 -0.46 -7.79 -7.90
N GLN A 24 -0.06 -7.56 -6.64
CA GLN A 24 1.30 -7.88 -6.20
C GLN A 24 1.47 -9.41 -6.05
N PRO A 25 2.56 -9.97 -6.59
CA PRO A 25 2.75 -11.42 -6.66
C PRO A 25 3.09 -12.06 -5.30
N ASP A 26 3.58 -11.27 -4.35
CA ASP A 26 3.96 -11.70 -3.01
C ASP A 26 3.88 -10.56 -1.99
N LEU A 27 4.06 -10.90 -0.71
CA LEU A 27 3.93 -9.97 0.40
C LEU A 27 5.06 -8.93 0.45
N ALA A 28 6.25 -9.24 -0.07
CA ALA A 28 7.35 -8.29 -0.12
C ALA A 28 7.05 -7.18 -1.14
N SER A 29 6.60 -7.58 -2.33
CA SER A 29 6.15 -6.69 -3.40
C SER A 29 4.95 -5.84 -2.97
N LEU A 30 4.00 -6.44 -2.24
CA LEU A 30 2.88 -5.71 -1.62
C LEU A 30 3.35 -4.66 -0.62
N CYS A 31 4.27 -5.02 0.26
CA CYS A 31 4.79 -4.09 1.26
C CYS A 31 5.56 -2.93 0.61
N GLU A 32 6.27 -3.18 -0.47
CA GLU A 32 6.95 -2.14 -1.26
C GLU A 32 5.95 -1.20 -1.93
N ALA A 33 4.95 -1.73 -2.64
CA ALA A 33 3.90 -0.94 -3.27
C ALA A 33 3.14 -0.08 -2.25
N LEU A 34 2.81 -0.65 -1.09
CA LEU A 34 2.19 0.07 0.03
C LEU A 34 3.09 1.20 0.55
N SER A 35 4.38 0.93 0.74
CA SER A 35 5.36 1.92 1.23
C SER A 35 5.50 3.10 0.26
N GLN A 36 5.55 2.82 -1.05
CA GLN A 36 5.58 3.88 -2.07
C GLN A 36 4.29 4.69 -2.07
N LEU A 37 3.13 4.05 -1.87
CA LEU A 37 1.85 4.72 -1.80
C LEU A 37 1.77 5.69 -0.63
N VAL A 38 2.13 5.27 0.59
CA VAL A 38 2.06 6.14 1.78
C VAL A 38 3.05 7.29 1.72
N LYS A 39 4.24 7.09 1.12
CA LYS A 39 5.22 8.15 0.87
C LYS A 39 4.65 9.19 -0.11
N ARG A 40 4.07 8.75 -1.24
CA ARG A 40 3.50 9.65 -2.27
C ARG A 40 2.28 10.43 -1.79
N SER A 41 1.47 9.83 -0.91
CA SER A 41 0.31 10.51 -0.31
C SER A 41 0.66 11.39 0.89
N ALA A 42 1.95 11.47 1.27
CA ALA A 42 2.42 12.16 2.47
C ALA A 42 1.73 11.70 3.77
N LEU A 43 1.28 10.43 3.80
CA LEU A 43 0.59 9.87 4.96
C LEU A 43 1.57 9.43 6.05
N ALA A 44 2.71 8.86 5.64
CA ALA A 44 3.77 8.41 6.52
C ALA A 44 5.08 8.24 5.74
N ASP A 45 6.21 8.34 6.42
CA ASP A 45 7.52 8.06 5.83
C ASP A 45 7.70 6.58 5.53
N ASN A 46 7.08 5.68 6.31
CA ASN A 46 7.23 4.23 6.15
C ASN A 46 5.91 3.50 6.46
N ALA A 47 5.72 2.34 5.82
CA ALA A 47 4.63 1.41 6.14
C ALA A 47 5.16 -0.02 6.28
N ALA A 48 4.47 -0.79 7.11
CA ALA A 48 4.78 -2.19 7.33
C ALA A 48 3.49 -3.00 7.50
N ILE A 49 3.56 -4.27 7.14
CA ILE A 49 2.49 -5.25 7.32
C ILE A 49 2.90 -6.17 8.47
N VAL A 50 2.04 -6.25 9.48
CA VAL A 50 2.22 -7.17 10.61
C VAL A 50 1.22 -8.30 10.49
N LEU A 51 1.71 -9.52 10.34
CA LEU A 51 0.87 -10.72 10.29
C LEU A 51 0.96 -11.47 11.61
N TRP A 52 -0.18 -11.59 12.28
CA TRP A 52 -0.29 -12.39 13.50
C TRP A 52 -0.61 -13.85 13.16
N GLN A 53 0.17 -14.77 13.72
CA GLN A 53 0.00 -16.21 13.57
C GLN A 53 -0.49 -16.80 14.89
N ALA A 54 -1.79 -17.04 15.01
CA ALA A 54 -2.40 -17.51 16.25
C ALA A 54 -1.90 -18.91 16.68
N GLN A 55 -1.55 -19.77 15.72
CA GLN A 55 -1.08 -21.14 16.00
C GLN A 55 0.28 -21.16 16.68
N THR A 56 1.17 -20.23 16.28
CA THR A 56 2.54 -20.13 16.81
C THR A 56 2.68 -19.03 17.85
N GLN A 57 1.64 -18.20 18.04
CA GLN A 57 1.67 -16.99 18.87
C GLN A 57 2.82 -16.05 18.48
N ARG A 58 3.05 -15.89 17.16
CA ARG A 58 4.13 -15.06 16.62
C ARG A 58 3.58 -13.98 15.71
N ALA A 59 4.23 -12.82 15.74
CA ALA A 59 4.05 -11.77 14.76
C ALA A 59 5.20 -11.83 13.74
N SER A 60 4.85 -11.81 12.46
CA SER A 60 5.79 -11.60 11.36
C SER A 60 5.71 -10.16 10.89
N TYR A 61 6.87 -9.52 10.72
CA TYR A 61 6.98 -8.12 10.33
C TYR A 61 7.54 -8.01 8.91
N TYR A 62 6.80 -7.34 8.03
CA TYR A 62 7.20 -7.09 6.65
C TYR A 62 7.26 -5.58 6.45
N ALA A 63 8.45 -5.07 6.14
CA ALA A 63 8.67 -3.67 5.80
C ALA A 63 9.47 -3.58 4.51
N SER A 64 9.21 -2.55 3.71
CA SER A 64 10.11 -2.21 2.60
C SER A 64 11.43 -1.74 3.21
N ARG A 65 12.52 -2.41 2.83
CA ARG A 65 13.85 -1.98 3.25
C ARG A 65 14.21 -0.77 2.41
N GLU A 66 14.45 0.37 3.05
CA GLU A 66 15.14 1.45 2.35
C GLU A 66 16.51 0.89 1.94
N LYS A 67 16.83 0.91 0.64
CA LYS A 67 18.19 0.64 0.21
C LYS A 67 19.02 1.80 0.74
N ASP A 68 19.63 1.61 1.90
CA ASP A 68 20.80 2.39 2.32
C ASP A 68 21.82 2.28 1.18
N THR A 69 21.87 3.30 0.32
CA THR A 69 23.05 3.56 -0.49
C THR A 69 24.15 4.01 0.46
N PRO A 70 25.30 3.32 0.49
CA PRO A 70 26.42 3.65 1.37
C PRO A 70 27.04 5.02 1.07
#